data_AF-A0A6N9DJW0-F1
#
_entry.id   AF-A0A6N9DJW0-F1
#
_cell.length_a   1.000
_cell.length_b   1.000
_cell.length_c   1.000
_cell.angle_alpha   90.00
_cell.angle_beta   90.00
_cell.angle_gamma   90.00
#
_symmetry.space_group_name_H-M   'P 1'
#
loop_
_entity.id
_entity.type
_entity.pdbx_description
1 polymer ?
#
loop_
_entity_poly.entity_id
_entity_poly.type
_entity_poly.pdbx_seq_one_letter_code
_entity_poly.pdbx_strand_id
1 'polypeptide(L)'
;MDKAQRASAIEAAYELLGTPRSHLRVKLEQTEDAVLLHYREQTLTGVQLDESGINAASAMAVALGVNVPAAGETSEVLASTGLLHRVLAISDLDFGNPASFELANVLVNEAIDMQRSSRGRNEATPMDLGELESGQAFGPYVIEISQPDADAYIAATGDSEKLHDFSGNTHPLQLDAYVLSRLIAEIGIVENRIETVHAGQQMTVHRQATPGEMIIANYTLKSCSNRRGSIWAIFETTFVDEAGRRVAESSSTIIMMP
;
A
#
# COMPACT_ATOMS: atom_id res chain seq x y z
N MET A 1 10.46 23.80 19.77
CA MET A 1 10.17 22.81 20.83
C MET A 1 11.50 22.26 21.31
N ASP A 2 11.75 22.22 22.62
CA ASP A 2 13.03 21.67 23.11
C ASP A 2 13.05 20.12 23.06
N LYS A 3 14.24 19.53 23.23
CA LYS A 3 14.44 18.07 23.12
C LYS A 3 13.66 17.27 24.17
N ALA A 4 13.49 17.80 25.38
CA ALA A 4 12.78 17.13 26.47
C ALA A 4 11.27 17.14 26.23
N GLN A 5 10.74 18.28 25.79
CA GLN A 5 9.36 18.43 25.34
C GLN A 5 9.05 17.46 24.19
N ARG A 6 9.96 17.32 23.23
CA ARG A 6 9.83 16.37 22.12
C ARG A 6 9.79 14.92 22.58
N ALA A 7 10.69 14.52 23.49
CA ALA A 7 10.72 13.16 24.02
C ALA A 7 9.41 12.80 24.73
N SER A 8 8.90 13.71 25.57
CA SER A 8 7.61 13.50 26.25
C SER A 8 6.43 13.45 25.26
N ALA A 9 6.45 14.30 24.22
CA ALA A 9 5.43 14.26 23.18
C ALA A 9 5.39 12.91 22.45
N ILE A 10 6.56 12.35 22.13
CA ILE A 10 6.70 11.06 21.47
C ILE A 10 6.23 9.91 22.35
N GLU A 11 6.58 9.90 23.64
CA GLU A 11 6.08 8.88 24.58
C GLU A 11 4.55 8.89 24.62
N ALA A 12 3.96 10.07 24.77
CA ALA A 12 2.52 10.23 24.81
C ALA A 12 1.85 9.93 23.45
N ALA A 13 2.58 10.11 22.34
CA ALA A 13 2.14 9.63 21.02
C ALA A 13 2.13 8.11 20.95
N TYR A 14 3.16 7.41 21.45
CA TYR A 14 3.17 5.95 21.49
C TYR A 14 2.05 5.36 22.35
N GLU A 15 1.69 5.99 23.46
CA GLU A 15 0.51 5.61 24.25
C GLU A 15 -0.77 5.72 23.43
N LEU A 16 -0.96 6.84 22.71
CA LEU A 16 -2.10 7.04 21.81
C LEU A 16 -2.15 5.98 20.70
N LEU A 17 -1.00 5.65 20.11
CA LEU A 17 -0.89 4.70 19.01
C LEU A 17 -1.00 3.24 19.45
N GLY A 18 -0.82 2.94 20.74
CA GLY A 18 -0.97 1.59 21.31
C GLY A 18 -2.37 1.00 21.14
N THR A 19 -3.38 1.82 20.82
CA THR A 19 -4.72 1.35 20.43
C THR A 19 -5.01 1.72 18.97
N PRO A 20 -5.20 0.75 18.06
CA PRO A 20 -5.55 1.01 16.67
C PRO A 20 -6.80 1.87 16.47
N ARG A 21 -6.72 2.92 15.66
CA ARG A 21 -7.85 3.82 15.32
C ARG A 21 -7.74 4.31 13.87
N SER A 22 -8.87 4.57 13.21
CA SER A 22 -8.95 4.90 11.77
C SER A 22 -9.22 6.37 11.44
N HIS A 23 -9.66 7.19 12.40
CA HIS A 23 -10.13 8.56 12.12
C HIS A 23 -9.75 9.57 13.23
N LEU A 24 -8.46 9.66 13.55
CA LEU A 24 -7.96 10.67 14.47
C LEU A 24 -7.84 12.00 13.74
N ARG A 25 -8.57 13.02 14.20
CA ARG A 25 -8.39 14.38 13.70
C ARG A 25 -7.11 14.95 14.29
N VAL A 26 -6.12 15.12 13.42
CA VAL A 26 -4.83 15.70 13.77
C VAL A 26 -4.66 17.04 13.07
N LYS A 27 -3.83 17.89 13.68
CA LYS A 27 -3.56 19.25 13.24
C LYS A 27 -2.07 19.40 13.02
N LEU A 28 -1.66 19.71 11.80
CA LEU A 28 -0.31 20.13 11.48
C LEU A 28 -0.27 21.66 11.59
N GLU A 29 0.62 22.20 12.41
CA GLU A 29 0.75 23.63 12.69
C GLU A 29 2.17 24.07 12.39
N GLN A 30 2.33 25.19 11.69
CA GLN A 30 3.63 25.83 11.55
C GLN A 30 3.69 27.05 12.46
N THR A 31 4.62 27.06 13.40
CA THR A 31 4.99 28.23 14.18
C THR A 31 6.12 29.01 13.48
N GLU A 32 6.63 30.07 14.09
CA GLU A 32 7.79 30.79 13.55
C GLU A 32 9.03 29.91 13.38
N ASP A 33 9.22 28.93 14.29
CA ASP A 33 10.47 28.15 14.40
C ASP A 33 10.28 26.64 14.20
N ALA A 34 9.04 26.14 14.04
CA ALA A 34 8.77 24.71 14.05
C ALA A 34 7.54 24.31 13.25
N VAL A 35 7.49 23.04 12.87
CA VAL A 35 6.25 22.37 12.46
C VAL A 35 5.88 21.32 13.50
N LEU A 36 4.67 21.41 14.02
CA LEU A 36 4.16 20.61 15.13
C LEU A 36 2.94 19.80 14.67
N LEU A 37 2.86 18.55 15.13
CA LEU A 37 1.70 17.70 14.91
C LEU A 37 0.95 17.52 16.23
N HIS A 38 -0.34 17.85 16.22
CA HIS A 38 -1.19 17.78 17.40
C HIS A 38 -2.33 16.78 17.22
N TYR A 39 -2.72 16.15 18.32
CA TYR A 39 -4.00 15.48 18.49
C TYR A 39 -4.71 16.11 19.69
N ARG A 40 -5.82 16.82 19.43
CA ARG A 40 -6.47 17.70 20.42
C ARG A 40 -5.45 18.71 20.96
N GLU A 41 -5.40 18.91 22.27
CA GLU A 41 -4.46 19.83 22.95
C GLU A 41 -3.04 19.23 23.11
N GLN A 42 -2.82 18.00 22.67
CA GLN A 42 -1.56 17.29 22.88
C GLN A 42 -0.69 17.33 21.63
N THR A 43 0.56 17.78 21.79
CA THR A 43 1.60 17.63 20.75
C THR A 43 2.07 16.18 20.70
N LEU A 44 2.04 15.57 19.52
CA LEU A 44 2.52 14.22 19.26
C LEU A 44 3.99 14.21 18.85
N THR A 45 4.39 15.17 18.01
CA THR A 45 5.78 15.35 17.57
C THR A 45 5.98 16.74 16.97
N GLY A 46 7.22 17.07 16.62
CA GLY A 46 7.54 18.27 15.87
C GLY A 46 9.00 18.33 15.43
N VAL A 47 9.26 19.18 14.44
CA VAL A 47 10.56 19.42 13.82
C VAL A 47 10.86 20.91 13.83
N GLN A 48 12.13 21.29 13.99
CA GLN A 48 12.55 22.70 13.92
C GLN A 48 12.71 23.13 12.46
N LEU A 49 12.52 24.40 12.14
CA LEU A 49 12.69 24.92 10.78
C LEU A 49 14.16 25.20 10.42
N ASP A 50 15.03 24.21 10.67
CA ASP A 50 16.39 24.15 10.12
C ASP A 50 16.41 23.36 8.80
N GLU A 51 17.58 23.24 8.14
CA GLU A 51 17.70 22.54 6.85
C GLU A 51 17.16 21.09 6.90
N SER A 52 17.39 20.39 8.01
CA SER A 52 16.94 19.01 8.18
C SER A 52 15.44 18.95 8.45
N GLY A 53 14.95 19.80 9.36
CA GLY A 53 13.56 19.79 9.77
C GLY A 53 12.60 20.42 8.75
N ILE A 54 13.05 21.27 7.82
CA ILE A 54 12.26 21.68 6.65
C ILE A 54 11.94 20.46 5.77
N ASN A 55 12.93 19.59 5.51
CA ASN A 55 12.73 18.38 4.73
C ASN A 55 11.79 17.41 5.45
N ALA A 56 11.97 17.23 6.76
CA ALA A 56 11.08 16.42 7.58
C ALA A 56 9.65 16.97 7.59
N ALA A 57 9.46 18.28 7.76
CA ALA A 57 8.15 18.92 7.74
C ALA A 57 7.44 18.72 6.40
N SER A 58 8.16 18.86 5.29
CA SER A 58 7.64 18.60 3.95
C SER A 58 7.19 17.14 3.80
N ALA A 59 8.05 16.18 4.18
CA ALA A 59 7.71 14.76 4.12
C ALA A 59 6.52 14.40 5.04
N MET A 60 6.43 14.99 6.24
CA MET A 60 5.28 14.83 7.14
C MET A 60 3.99 15.34 6.50
N ALA A 61 4.02 16.51 5.87
CA ALA A 61 2.84 17.09 5.21
C ALA A 61 2.38 16.22 4.03
N VAL A 62 3.32 15.75 3.21
CA VAL A 62 3.03 14.83 2.09
C VAL A 62 2.44 13.51 2.59
N ALA A 63 3.02 12.91 3.64
CA ALA A 63 2.49 11.69 4.27
C ALA A 63 1.08 11.90 4.85
N LEU A 64 0.80 13.10 5.36
CA LEU A 64 -0.53 13.51 5.82
C LEU A 64 -1.45 13.95 4.68
N GLY A 65 -0.99 13.99 3.43
CA GLY A 65 -1.79 14.39 2.27
C GLY A 65 -2.36 15.81 2.40
N VAL A 66 -1.57 16.71 2.98
CA VAL A 66 -1.82 18.15 3.12
C VAL A 66 -0.59 18.93 2.67
N ASN A 67 -0.72 20.24 2.49
CA ASN A 67 0.45 21.11 2.31
C ASN A 67 1.03 21.47 3.68
N VAL A 68 2.31 21.83 3.72
CA VAL A 68 2.88 22.50 4.89
C VAL A 68 2.11 23.82 5.09
N PRO A 69 1.49 24.07 6.25
CA PRO A 69 0.74 25.29 6.49
C PRO A 69 1.67 26.52 6.48
N ALA A 70 1.16 27.71 6.18
CA ALA A 70 1.96 28.92 6.34
C ALA A 70 2.27 29.20 7.82
N ALA A 71 3.24 30.08 8.09
CA ALA A 71 3.60 30.45 9.46
C ALA A 71 2.39 31.06 10.21
N GLY A 72 2.08 30.50 11.38
CA GLY A 72 0.89 30.83 12.18
C GLY A 72 -0.40 30.13 11.74
N GLU A 73 -0.36 29.35 10.65
CA GLU A 73 -1.50 28.61 10.12
C GLU A 73 -1.44 27.12 10.43
N THR A 74 -2.55 26.45 10.14
CA THR A 74 -2.79 25.08 10.57
C THR A 74 -3.55 24.32 9.48
N SER A 75 -3.17 23.07 9.23
CA SER A 75 -3.90 22.14 8.36
C SER A 75 -4.45 20.98 9.18
N GLU A 76 -5.74 20.71 9.06
CA GLU A 76 -6.38 19.57 9.73
C GLU A 76 -6.59 18.40 8.77
N VAL A 77 -6.37 17.18 9.27
CA VAL A 77 -6.62 15.95 8.50
C VAL A 77 -7.05 14.81 9.40
N LEU A 78 -7.78 13.85 8.83
CA LEU A 78 -8.07 12.57 9.47
C LEU A 78 -6.94 11.58 9.18
N ALA A 79 -6.40 11.00 10.24
CA ALA A 79 -5.31 10.04 10.17
C ALA A 79 -5.65 8.76 10.94
N SER A 80 -5.25 7.61 10.39
CA SER A 80 -5.23 6.36 11.14
C SER A 80 -3.98 6.32 12.04
N THR A 81 -3.98 5.47 13.06
CA THR A 81 -2.77 5.25 13.88
C THR A 81 -1.61 4.69 13.04
N GLY A 82 -1.91 3.90 12.00
CA GLY A 82 -0.90 3.40 11.06
C GLY A 82 -0.20 4.53 10.29
N LEU A 83 -0.98 5.51 9.82
CA LEU A 83 -0.47 6.72 9.16
C LEU A 83 0.41 7.54 10.13
N LEU A 84 -0.07 7.73 11.35
CA LEU A 84 0.65 8.49 12.38
C LEU A 84 1.98 7.84 12.77
N HIS A 85 2.10 6.51 12.77
CA HIS A 85 3.39 5.84 12.96
C HIS A 85 4.43 6.26 11.90
N ARG A 86 4.02 6.40 10.64
CA ARG A 86 4.93 6.81 9.56
C ARG A 86 5.32 8.27 9.73
N VAL A 87 4.36 9.12 10.06
CA VAL A 87 4.61 10.55 10.30
C VAL A 87 5.54 10.79 11.50
N LEU A 88 5.40 10.02 12.58
CA LEU A 88 6.35 10.03 13.70
C LEU A 88 7.74 9.54 13.28
N ALA A 89 7.82 8.46 12.51
CA ALA A 89 9.11 7.96 12.03
C ALA A 89 9.81 8.97 11.10
N ILE A 90 9.06 9.65 10.23
CA ILE A 90 9.58 10.72 9.37
C ILE A 90 10.11 11.89 10.20
N SER A 91 9.41 12.28 11.28
CA SER A 91 9.84 13.41 12.11
C SER A 91 11.11 13.13 12.92
N ASP A 92 11.51 11.85 13.07
CA ASP A 92 12.76 11.41 13.70
C ASP A 92 13.95 11.32 12.73
N LEU A 93 13.74 11.50 11.42
CA LEU A 93 14.80 11.40 10.43
C LEU A 93 15.74 12.62 10.47
N ASP A 94 17.04 12.34 10.30
CA ASP A 94 18.05 13.38 10.10
C ASP A 94 18.37 13.51 8.61
N PHE A 95 17.83 14.54 7.96
CA PHE A 95 18.07 14.86 6.54
C PHE A 95 19.44 15.49 6.28
N GLY A 96 20.29 15.66 7.30
CA GLY A 96 21.74 15.80 7.09
C GLY A 96 22.40 14.50 6.57
N ASN A 97 21.71 13.36 6.72
CA ASN A 97 22.13 12.06 6.21
C ASN A 97 21.36 11.71 4.92
N PRO A 98 22.04 11.51 3.77
CA PRO A 98 21.40 11.14 2.51
C PRO A 98 20.50 9.89 2.58
N ALA A 99 20.84 8.90 3.41
CA ALA A 99 20.03 7.69 3.57
C ALA A 99 18.63 7.97 4.15
N SER A 100 18.47 9.07 4.88
CA SER A 100 17.18 9.50 5.42
C SER A 100 16.20 9.88 4.32
N PHE A 101 16.67 10.37 3.16
CA PHE A 101 15.78 10.69 2.04
C PHE A 101 15.17 9.43 1.42
N GLU A 102 15.95 8.35 1.31
CA GLU A 102 15.45 7.07 0.81
C GLU A 102 14.41 6.48 1.78
N LEU A 103 14.71 6.49 3.09
CA LEU A 103 13.78 6.02 4.10
C LEU A 103 12.52 6.89 4.19
N ALA A 104 12.64 8.20 4.07
CA ALA A 104 11.50 9.11 4.01
C ALA A 104 10.59 8.79 2.83
N ASN A 105 11.16 8.53 1.64
CA ASN A 105 10.38 8.15 0.47
C ASN A 105 9.59 6.86 0.68
N VAL A 106 10.20 5.84 1.32
CA VAL A 106 9.50 4.60 1.67
C VAL A 106 8.32 4.88 2.61
N LEU A 107 8.57 5.62 3.70
CA LEU A 107 7.55 5.94 4.70
C LEU A 107 6.41 6.81 4.13
N VAL A 108 6.75 7.75 3.25
CA VAL A 108 5.78 8.60 2.54
C VAL A 108 4.94 7.76 1.57
N ASN A 109 5.53 6.84 0.80
CA ASN A 109 4.78 5.97 -0.10
C ASN A 109 3.83 5.05 0.67
N GLU A 110 4.28 4.43 1.76
CA GLU A 110 3.41 3.65 2.66
C GLU A 110 2.25 4.50 3.19
N ALA A 111 2.53 5.74 3.58
CA ALA A 111 1.51 6.67 4.05
C ALA A 111 0.50 7.03 2.95
N ILE A 112 0.97 7.33 1.73
CA ILE A 112 0.12 7.63 0.57
C ILE A 112 -0.79 6.45 0.25
N ASP A 113 -0.29 5.22 0.29
CA ASP A 113 -1.09 4.01 0.04
C ASP A 113 -2.18 3.83 1.10
N MET A 114 -1.86 4.12 2.37
CA MET A 114 -2.85 4.16 3.47
C MET A 114 -3.88 5.30 3.30
N GLN A 115 -3.51 6.39 2.65
CA GLN A 115 -4.44 7.49 2.37
C GLN A 115 -5.31 7.23 1.15
N ARG A 116 -4.78 6.57 0.12
CA ARG A 116 -5.51 6.22 -1.11
C ARG A 116 -6.58 5.18 -0.81
N SER A 117 -6.28 4.19 0.02
CA SER A 117 -7.30 3.29 0.60
C SER A 117 -8.37 4.03 1.42
N SER A 118 -8.06 5.22 1.98
CA SER A 118 -9.05 6.04 2.71
C SER A 118 -9.85 7.05 1.86
N ARG A 119 -9.28 7.54 0.74
CA ARG A 119 -9.84 8.60 -0.14
C ARG A 119 -10.46 8.07 -1.44
N GLY A 120 -10.22 6.81 -1.81
CA GLY A 120 -10.86 6.12 -2.92
C GLY A 120 -12.22 5.54 -2.54
N ARG A 121 -13.18 6.40 -2.16
CA ARG A 121 -14.59 5.99 -2.07
C ARG A 121 -15.34 6.48 -3.30
N ASN A 122 -15.27 5.67 -4.35
CA ASN A 122 -16.35 5.41 -5.30
C ASN A 122 -16.04 4.05 -5.95
N GLU A 123 -16.91 3.07 -5.69
CA GLU A 123 -16.98 1.71 -6.28
C GLU A 123 -15.74 0.83 -5.99
N ALA A 124 -15.61 0.05 -4.92
CA ALA A 124 -16.55 -0.81 -4.21
C ALA A 124 -16.34 -0.74 -2.68
N THR A 125 -17.37 -1.08 -1.92
CA THR A 125 -17.22 -1.25 -0.46
C THR A 125 -16.29 -2.43 -0.22
N PRO A 126 -15.21 -2.34 0.58
CA PRO A 126 -14.42 -3.52 0.94
C PRO A 126 -15.36 -4.54 1.54
N MET A 127 -15.43 -5.69 0.86
CA MET A 127 -16.35 -6.77 1.19
C MET A 127 -16.03 -7.30 2.60
N ASP A 128 -17.06 -7.49 3.43
CA ASP A 128 -16.87 -8.28 4.65
C ASP A 128 -16.44 -9.68 4.19
N LEU A 129 -15.35 -10.23 4.75
CA LEU A 129 -14.92 -11.58 4.38
C LEU A 129 -16.03 -12.63 4.58
N GLY A 130 -17.02 -12.33 5.42
CA GLY A 130 -18.24 -13.13 5.58
C GLY A 130 -19.16 -13.18 4.36
N GLU A 131 -18.97 -12.31 3.37
CA GLU A 131 -19.76 -12.19 2.14
C GLU A 131 -19.10 -12.90 0.93
N LEU A 132 -17.91 -13.49 1.10
CA LEU A 132 -17.23 -14.24 0.05
C LEU A 132 -17.96 -15.55 -0.27
N GLU A 133 -18.55 -15.64 -1.47
CA GLU A 133 -19.28 -16.82 -1.93
C GLU A 133 -18.60 -17.52 -3.11
N SER A 134 -18.65 -18.86 -3.12
CA SER A 134 -18.10 -19.63 -4.23
C SER A 134 -18.89 -19.35 -5.50
N GLY A 135 -18.20 -19.10 -6.61
CA GLY A 135 -18.77 -18.66 -7.88
C GLY A 135 -18.76 -17.15 -8.09
N GLN A 136 -18.41 -16.36 -7.08
CA GLN A 136 -18.29 -14.90 -7.21
C GLN A 136 -17.18 -14.52 -8.20
N ALA A 137 -17.47 -13.53 -9.05
CA ALA A 137 -16.52 -13.01 -10.04
C ALA A 137 -15.91 -11.69 -9.57
N PHE A 138 -14.64 -11.45 -9.95
CA PHE A 138 -13.92 -10.21 -9.69
C PHE A 138 -13.21 -9.71 -10.95
N GLY A 139 -13.07 -8.38 -11.06
CA GLY A 139 -12.66 -7.71 -12.29
C GLY A 139 -13.84 -7.35 -13.21
N PRO A 140 -13.61 -7.11 -14.51
CA PRO A 140 -12.35 -7.33 -15.23
C PRO A 140 -11.25 -6.37 -14.79
N TYR A 141 -10.02 -6.89 -14.67
CA TYR A 141 -8.83 -6.09 -14.44
C TYR A 141 -8.05 -5.95 -15.74
N VAL A 142 -7.94 -4.73 -16.22
CA VAL A 142 -7.15 -4.41 -17.40
C VAL A 142 -5.73 -4.04 -16.97
N ILE A 143 -4.75 -4.78 -17.47
CA ILE A 143 -3.33 -4.53 -17.24
C ILE A 143 -2.61 -4.31 -18.57
N GLU A 144 -1.68 -3.38 -18.56
CA GLU A 144 -0.72 -3.12 -19.61
C GLU A 144 0.63 -3.03 -18.92
N ILE A 145 1.54 -3.95 -19.24
CA ILE A 145 2.88 -3.98 -18.63
C ILE A 145 3.83 -3.31 -19.61
N SER A 146 4.43 -2.19 -19.19
CA SER A 146 5.39 -1.47 -20.02
C SER A 146 6.69 -2.27 -20.18
N GLN A 147 7.47 -1.98 -21.23
CA GLN A 147 8.78 -2.61 -21.41
C GLN A 147 9.71 -2.37 -20.20
N PRO A 148 9.83 -1.13 -19.66
CA PRO A 148 10.61 -0.89 -18.44
C PRO A 148 10.15 -1.74 -17.23
N ASP A 149 8.84 -1.92 -17.05
CA ASP A 149 8.32 -2.73 -15.94
C ASP A 149 8.59 -4.22 -16.12
N ALA A 150 8.52 -4.72 -17.37
CA ALA A 150 8.88 -6.09 -17.69
C ALA A 150 10.37 -6.36 -17.40
N ASP A 151 11.25 -5.46 -17.84
CA ASP A 151 12.69 -5.55 -17.61
C ASP A 151 13.02 -5.48 -16.11
N ALA A 152 12.38 -4.57 -15.38
CA ALA A 152 12.54 -4.42 -13.94
C ALA A 152 12.12 -5.69 -13.17
N TYR A 153 11.02 -6.33 -13.57
CA TYR A 153 10.56 -7.57 -12.94
C TYR A 153 11.51 -8.74 -13.16
N ILE A 154 12.01 -8.90 -14.39
CA ILE A 154 13.01 -9.94 -14.73
C ILE A 154 14.29 -9.73 -13.93
N ALA A 155 14.78 -8.49 -13.83
CA ALA A 155 15.95 -8.15 -13.03
C ALA A 155 15.74 -8.44 -11.54
N ALA A 156 14.56 -8.12 -10.99
CA ALA A 156 14.23 -8.33 -9.58
C ALA A 156 14.11 -9.80 -9.19
N THR A 157 13.68 -10.66 -10.10
CA THR A 157 13.48 -12.11 -9.87
C THR A 157 14.76 -12.92 -10.10
N GLY A 158 15.78 -12.34 -10.74
CA GLY A 158 17.00 -13.05 -11.13
C GLY A 158 16.76 -14.07 -12.24
N ASP A 159 15.66 -13.92 -12.98
CA ASP A 159 15.29 -14.81 -14.09
C ASP A 159 16.01 -14.45 -15.40
N SER A 160 16.80 -13.38 -15.42
CA SER A 160 17.72 -13.07 -16.53
C SER A 160 18.82 -14.12 -16.74
N GLU A 161 19.11 -14.96 -15.74
CA GLU A 161 20.20 -15.94 -15.75
C GLU A 161 19.74 -17.40 -15.67
N LYS A 162 18.43 -17.67 -15.66
CA LYS A 162 17.85 -19.03 -15.51
C LYS A 162 17.10 -19.47 -16.76
N LEU A 163 17.11 -20.79 -17.00
CA LEU A 163 16.37 -21.69 -17.92
C LEU A 163 15.40 -21.18 -19.02
N HIS A 164 14.83 -19.98 -18.95
CA HIS A 164 13.90 -19.40 -19.93
C HIS A 164 14.27 -17.95 -20.26
N ASP A 165 14.56 -17.69 -21.53
CA ASP A 165 14.77 -16.34 -22.05
C ASP A 165 13.40 -15.64 -22.22
N PHE A 166 13.13 -14.65 -21.38
CA PHE A 166 11.95 -13.79 -21.47
C PHE A 166 12.25 -12.43 -22.13
N SER A 167 13.41 -12.28 -22.78
CA SER A 167 13.73 -11.03 -23.47
C SER A 167 12.64 -10.65 -24.47
N GLY A 168 12.12 -9.43 -24.34
CA GLY A 168 11.02 -8.92 -25.16
C GLY A 168 9.62 -9.46 -24.81
N ASN A 169 9.46 -10.23 -23.75
CA ASN A 169 8.18 -10.76 -23.28
C ASN A 169 7.92 -10.40 -21.81
N THR A 170 6.65 -10.32 -21.45
CA THR A 170 6.23 -10.18 -20.05
C THR A 170 6.40 -11.52 -19.32
N HIS A 171 6.99 -11.49 -18.13
CA HIS A 171 7.11 -12.68 -17.31
C HIS A 171 5.71 -13.19 -16.90
N PRO A 172 5.36 -14.48 -17.07
CA PRO A 172 4.02 -14.97 -16.75
C PRO A 172 3.56 -14.66 -15.31
N LEU A 173 4.43 -14.86 -14.32
CA LEU A 173 4.09 -14.54 -12.92
C LEU A 173 3.94 -13.03 -12.65
N GLN A 174 4.42 -12.17 -13.53
CA GLN A 174 4.17 -10.73 -13.43
C GLN A 174 2.70 -10.41 -13.70
N LEU A 175 2.06 -11.12 -14.65
CA LEU A 175 0.61 -10.99 -14.90
C LEU A 175 -0.17 -11.32 -13.64
N ASP A 176 0.12 -12.47 -13.01
CA ASP A 176 -0.50 -12.87 -11.75
C ASP A 176 -0.23 -11.86 -10.64
N ALA A 177 1.03 -11.43 -10.44
CA ALA A 177 1.39 -10.49 -9.37
C ALA A 177 0.62 -9.15 -9.48
N TYR A 178 0.52 -8.59 -10.69
CA TYR A 178 -0.15 -7.32 -10.92
C TYR A 178 -1.65 -7.43 -10.65
N VAL A 179 -2.29 -8.49 -11.13
CA VAL A 179 -3.75 -8.66 -10.99
C VAL A 179 -4.12 -9.11 -9.58
N LEU A 180 -3.31 -9.95 -8.94
CA LEU A 180 -3.50 -10.38 -7.56
C LEU A 180 -3.47 -9.19 -6.58
N SER A 181 -2.60 -8.20 -6.81
CA SER A 181 -2.59 -6.98 -5.99
C SER A 181 -3.93 -6.23 -6.03
N ARG A 182 -4.61 -6.23 -7.20
CA ARG A 182 -5.92 -5.59 -7.38
C ARG A 182 -7.03 -6.39 -6.71
N LEU A 183 -7.00 -7.71 -6.84
CA LEU A 183 -7.93 -8.59 -6.14
C LEU A 183 -7.82 -8.39 -4.61
N ILE A 184 -6.60 -8.42 -4.07
CA ILE A 184 -6.32 -8.22 -2.64
C ILE A 184 -6.87 -6.89 -2.14
N ALA A 185 -6.75 -5.82 -2.93
CA ALA A 185 -7.33 -4.53 -2.63
C ALA A 185 -8.87 -4.57 -2.66
N GLU A 186 -9.47 -5.15 -3.70
CA GLU A 186 -10.93 -5.24 -3.86
C GLU A 186 -11.61 -6.04 -2.74
N ILE A 187 -11.00 -7.15 -2.30
CA ILE A 187 -11.52 -7.95 -1.17
C ILE A 187 -11.12 -7.36 0.19
N GLY A 188 -10.43 -6.22 0.22
CA GLY A 188 -10.16 -5.46 1.44
C GLY A 188 -9.17 -6.12 2.41
N ILE A 189 -8.32 -7.05 1.95
CA ILE A 189 -7.34 -7.74 2.83
C ILE A 189 -6.45 -6.73 3.56
N VAL A 190 -5.87 -5.78 2.82
CA VAL A 190 -4.95 -4.79 3.37
C VAL A 190 -5.70 -3.79 4.25
N GLU A 191 -6.87 -3.35 3.81
CA GLU A 191 -7.68 -2.33 4.48
C GLU A 191 -8.21 -2.81 5.83
N ASN A 192 -8.65 -4.06 5.89
CA ASN A 192 -9.15 -4.69 7.10
C ASN A 192 -8.03 -5.31 7.97
N ARG A 193 -6.75 -5.14 7.56
CA ARG A 193 -5.57 -5.69 8.26
C ARG A 193 -5.67 -7.20 8.52
N ILE A 194 -6.25 -7.92 7.57
CA ILE A 194 -6.41 -9.36 7.65
C ILE A 194 -5.03 -9.99 7.46
N GLU A 195 -4.62 -10.83 8.41
CA GLU A 195 -3.39 -11.58 8.26
C GLU A 195 -3.58 -12.61 7.14
N THR A 196 -2.69 -12.60 6.14
CA THR A 196 -2.86 -13.45 4.96
C THR A 196 -1.64 -14.25 4.63
N VAL A 197 -1.89 -15.49 4.19
CA VAL A 197 -0.88 -16.38 3.63
C VAL A 197 -1.29 -16.75 2.22
N HIS A 198 -0.44 -16.41 1.25
CA HIS A 198 -0.54 -16.95 -0.09
C HIS A 198 0.03 -18.38 -0.09
N ALA A 199 -0.86 -19.37 0.02
CA ALA A 199 -0.50 -20.76 0.31
C ALA A 199 -0.21 -21.62 -0.93
N GLY A 200 -0.54 -21.13 -2.13
CA GLY A 200 -0.22 -21.83 -3.36
C GLY A 200 -0.58 -21.04 -4.61
N GLN A 201 0.26 -21.19 -5.64
CA GLN A 201 0.07 -20.62 -6.97
C GLN A 201 0.24 -21.72 -8.02
N GLN A 202 -0.65 -21.77 -9.00
CA GLN A 202 -0.52 -22.59 -10.20
C GLN A 202 -0.81 -21.74 -11.43
N MET A 203 -0.05 -21.90 -12.50
CA MET A 203 -0.26 -21.14 -13.73
C MET A 203 -0.03 -22.03 -14.96
N THR A 204 -0.93 -21.91 -15.93
CA THR A 204 -0.80 -22.50 -17.27
C THR A 204 -0.69 -21.36 -18.28
N VAL A 205 0.41 -21.31 -19.02
CA VAL A 205 0.64 -20.31 -20.06
C VAL A 205 0.27 -20.90 -21.41
N HIS A 206 -0.62 -20.23 -22.14
CA HIS A 206 -1.02 -20.62 -23.50
C HIS A 206 -0.21 -19.91 -24.57
N ARG A 207 0.16 -18.65 -24.29
CA ARG A 207 1.12 -17.87 -25.08
C ARG A 207 1.80 -16.83 -24.20
N GLN A 208 2.96 -16.37 -24.64
CA GLN A 208 3.61 -15.23 -24.01
C GLN A 208 2.85 -13.94 -24.34
N ALA A 209 2.79 -13.05 -23.35
CA ALA A 209 2.35 -11.67 -23.53
C ALA A 209 3.57 -10.80 -23.85
N THR A 210 3.38 -9.80 -24.70
CA THR A 210 4.42 -8.82 -25.02
C THR A 210 4.20 -7.54 -24.23
N PRO A 211 5.26 -6.81 -23.82
CA PRO A 211 5.09 -5.51 -23.19
C PRO A 211 4.28 -4.53 -24.08
N GLY A 212 3.44 -3.72 -23.45
CA GLY A 212 2.45 -2.85 -24.11
C GLY A 212 1.20 -3.58 -24.62
N GLU A 213 1.11 -4.91 -24.48
CA GLU A 213 -0.11 -5.64 -24.77
C GLU A 213 -1.15 -5.45 -23.66
N MET A 214 -2.38 -5.15 -24.07
CA MET A 214 -3.53 -5.04 -23.18
C MET A 214 -4.05 -6.44 -22.83
N ILE A 215 -3.93 -6.80 -21.56
CA ILE A 215 -4.41 -8.08 -21.02
C ILE A 215 -5.56 -7.82 -20.05
N ILE A 216 -6.64 -8.57 -20.24
CA ILE A 216 -7.84 -8.55 -19.40
C ILE A 216 -7.84 -9.80 -18.54
N ALA A 217 -7.86 -9.62 -17.23
CA ALA A 217 -7.90 -10.68 -16.25
C ALA A 217 -9.24 -10.70 -15.50
N ASN A 218 -9.81 -11.89 -15.34
CA ASN A 218 -11.04 -12.09 -14.58
C ASN A 218 -10.81 -13.19 -13.56
N TYR A 219 -11.19 -12.96 -12.30
CA TYR A 219 -11.18 -14.01 -11.29
C TYR A 219 -12.57 -14.61 -11.10
N THR A 220 -12.58 -15.87 -10.71
CA THR A 220 -13.72 -16.55 -10.10
C THR A 220 -13.26 -17.14 -8.76
N LEU A 221 -13.98 -16.88 -7.68
CA LEU A 221 -13.79 -17.57 -6.41
C LEU A 221 -14.29 -19.00 -6.53
N LYS A 222 -13.41 -19.93 -6.89
CA LYS A 222 -13.75 -21.34 -7.08
C LYS A 222 -14.29 -21.98 -5.81
N SER A 223 -13.65 -21.67 -4.67
CA SER A 223 -14.07 -22.19 -3.37
C SER A 223 -13.72 -21.22 -2.27
N CYS A 224 -14.64 -21.05 -1.32
CA CYS A 224 -14.42 -20.35 -0.06
C CYS A 224 -14.87 -21.25 1.09
N SER A 225 -14.02 -21.48 2.09
CA SER A 225 -14.37 -22.29 3.25
C SER A 225 -13.78 -21.74 4.53
N ASN A 226 -14.56 -21.77 5.62
CA ASN A 226 -14.04 -21.45 6.95
C ASN A 226 -13.48 -22.72 7.60
N ARG A 227 -12.23 -22.65 8.08
CA ARG A 227 -11.54 -23.73 8.78
C ARG A 227 -10.89 -23.16 10.03
N ARG A 228 -11.43 -23.51 11.20
CA ARG A 228 -10.91 -23.08 12.52
C ARG A 228 -10.76 -21.56 12.65
N GLY A 229 -11.69 -20.80 12.07
CA GLY A 229 -11.67 -19.34 12.10
C GLY A 229 -10.94 -18.70 10.92
N SER A 230 -10.07 -19.43 10.20
CA SER A 230 -9.42 -18.94 8.99
C SER A 230 -10.29 -19.19 7.76
N ILE A 231 -10.33 -18.24 6.83
CA ILE A 231 -10.99 -18.38 5.54
C ILE A 231 -9.99 -18.86 4.51
N TRP A 232 -10.33 -19.95 3.83
CA TRP A 232 -9.55 -20.54 2.75
C TRP A 232 -10.26 -20.27 1.43
N ALA A 233 -9.67 -19.40 0.63
CA ALA A 233 -10.19 -19.00 -0.67
C ALA A 233 -9.28 -19.52 -1.78
N ILE A 234 -9.89 -20.12 -2.81
CA ILE A 234 -9.21 -20.49 -4.05
C ILE A 234 -9.79 -19.64 -5.16
N PHE A 235 -8.97 -18.78 -5.73
CA PHE A 235 -9.32 -17.96 -6.87
C PHE A 235 -8.76 -18.59 -8.14
N GLU A 236 -9.58 -18.66 -9.19
CA GLU A 236 -9.14 -19.01 -10.54
C GLU A 236 -9.15 -17.77 -11.41
N THR A 237 -8.09 -17.55 -12.17
CA THR A 237 -7.92 -16.39 -13.03
C THR A 237 -7.84 -16.83 -14.48
N THR A 238 -8.52 -16.10 -15.36
CA THR A 238 -8.33 -16.20 -16.81
C THR A 238 -7.73 -14.91 -17.34
N PHE A 239 -6.66 -15.01 -18.12
CA PHE A 239 -6.03 -13.89 -18.82
C PHE A 239 -6.30 -14.00 -20.31
N VAL A 240 -6.90 -12.95 -20.90
CA VAL A 240 -7.17 -12.85 -22.34
C VAL A 240 -6.66 -11.53 -22.89
N ASP A 241 -6.35 -11.46 -24.18
CA ASP A 241 -6.12 -10.18 -24.85
C ASP A 241 -7.42 -9.50 -25.28
N GLU A 242 -7.30 -8.32 -25.89
CA GLU A 242 -8.44 -7.55 -26.42
C GLU A 242 -9.26 -8.31 -27.47
N ALA A 243 -8.67 -9.28 -28.16
CA ALA A 243 -9.36 -10.14 -29.11
C ALA A 243 -10.03 -11.37 -28.45
N GLY A 244 -9.94 -11.49 -27.13
CA GLY A 244 -10.48 -12.61 -26.35
C GLY A 244 -9.66 -13.91 -26.45
N ARG A 245 -8.42 -13.85 -26.98
CA ARG A 245 -7.56 -15.03 -27.09
C ARG A 245 -6.90 -15.29 -25.73
N ARG A 246 -6.90 -16.56 -25.31
CA ARG A 246 -6.31 -17.00 -24.04
C ARG A 246 -4.79 -16.77 -24.02
N VAL A 247 -4.33 -16.11 -22.97
CA VAL A 247 -2.91 -15.87 -22.68
C VAL A 247 -2.43 -16.83 -21.62
N ALA A 248 -3.14 -16.89 -20.50
CA ALA A 248 -2.84 -17.77 -19.39
C ALA A 248 -4.09 -18.05 -18.54
N GLU A 249 -3.98 -19.07 -17.69
CA GLU A 249 -4.90 -19.33 -16.59
C GLU A 249 -4.08 -19.56 -15.32
N SER A 250 -4.62 -19.13 -14.19
CA SER A 250 -3.96 -19.35 -12.90
C SER A 250 -4.92 -19.74 -11.79
N SER A 251 -4.38 -20.30 -10.72
CA SER A 251 -5.11 -20.58 -9.49
C SER A 251 -4.27 -20.16 -8.29
N SER A 252 -4.85 -19.30 -7.46
CA SER A 252 -4.23 -18.75 -6.24
C SER A 252 -5.01 -19.21 -5.02
N THR A 253 -4.30 -19.79 -4.04
CA THR A 253 -4.88 -20.18 -2.74
C THR A 253 -4.48 -19.15 -1.70
N ILE A 254 -5.46 -18.44 -1.16
CA ILE A 254 -5.26 -17.40 -0.14
C ILE A 254 -5.93 -17.87 1.16
N ILE A 255 -5.15 -17.86 2.24
CA ILE A 255 -5.64 -18.10 3.59
C ILE A 255 -5.73 -16.75 4.28
N MET A 256 -6.91 -16.41 4.77
CA MET A 256 -7.21 -15.17 5.50
C MET A 256 -7.48 -15.53 6.95
N MET A 257 -6.70 -14.95 7.86
CA MET A 257 -6.76 -15.18 9.30
C MET A 257 -7.29 -13.92 9.98
N PRO A 258 -8.33 -14.04 10.82
CA PRO A 258 -8.91 -12.91 11.55
C PRO A 258 -7.99 -12.36 12.64
#